data_AF-Q4DAP8-F1
#
_entry.id   AF-Q4DAP8-F1
#
_cell.length_a   1.000
_cell.length_b   1.000
_cell.length_c   1.000
_cell.angle_alpha   90.00
_cell.angle_beta   90.00
_cell.angle_gamma   90.00
#
_symmetry.space_group_name_H-M   'P 1'
#
loop_
_entity.id
_entity.type
_entity.pdbx_description
1 polymer ?
#
loop_
_entity_poly.entity_id
_entity_poly.type
_entity_poly.pdbx_seq_one_letter_code
_entity_poly.pdbx_strand_id
1 'polypeptide(L)'
;REPRVALIVVQTGYSPGWCRMQVSSILSRVSVTTIGMGANYTHTSRPSLLLDCIADEGLRDEDVVVVFDGGDTMFTGPLGIKQAVEDFVATTAPTADAFNATAVHRGEAAAPLLFESDPVCYAPQMELMVPWGPSDTYEKCGWYYERVWEAAKSSADQRMVRFLASEYRFLAGGGMVGRVWAFREAYKAYASLLATSDKWWCDQSIWSLLHVWSVTRDTNVTADFRIRYGLLSLDYNNSFFLTPRFGAFGSPALYHFPGPPYLWDKMPTLLNRTTWVDWLRYSPDVMNETRDFVQNATVKIYDADRKAKTIPFPEVCSLNDVLNPEWLVLPLRK
;
A
#
# COMPACT_ATOMS: atom_id res chain seq x y z
N ARG A 1 -10.84 -16.40 -16.75
CA ARG A 1 -9.40 -16.64 -16.52
C ARG A 1 -9.10 -16.18 -15.10
N GLU A 2 -8.22 -16.86 -14.39
CA GLU A 2 -7.76 -16.39 -13.09
C GLU A 2 -7.04 -15.04 -13.27
N PRO A 3 -7.32 -14.03 -12.41
CA PRO A 3 -6.67 -12.73 -12.51
C PRO A 3 -5.18 -12.84 -12.20
N ARG A 4 -4.35 -12.11 -12.95
CA ARG A 4 -2.93 -11.95 -12.59
C ARG A 4 -2.83 -11.05 -11.35
N VAL A 5 -1.80 -11.27 -10.55
CA VAL A 5 -1.49 -10.46 -9.37
C VAL A 5 -0.11 -9.85 -9.57
N ALA A 6 -0.03 -8.53 -9.51
CA ALA A 6 1.23 -7.79 -9.60
C ALA A 6 1.53 -7.11 -8.27
N LEU A 7 2.65 -7.48 -7.65
CA LEU A 7 3.21 -6.80 -6.47
C LEU A 7 4.20 -5.75 -6.96
N ILE A 8 3.94 -4.49 -6.66
CA ILE A 8 4.68 -3.36 -7.21
C ILE A 8 5.18 -2.48 -6.06
N VAL A 9 6.43 -2.04 -6.14
CA VAL A 9 7.01 -1.09 -5.20
C VAL A 9 7.55 0.11 -5.95
N VAL A 10 7.34 1.31 -5.41
CA VAL A 10 7.95 2.53 -5.96
C VAL A 10 9.21 2.85 -5.16
N GLN A 11 10.36 2.74 -5.81
CA GLN A 11 11.68 2.97 -5.21
C GLN A 11 12.62 3.55 -6.26
N THR A 12 13.29 4.65 -5.94
CA THR A 12 14.14 5.37 -6.90
C THR A 12 15.63 5.07 -6.81
N GLY A 13 16.06 4.33 -5.79
CA GLY A 13 17.44 3.88 -5.64
C GLY A 13 17.53 2.63 -4.79
N TYR A 14 18.59 1.85 -4.97
CA TYR A 14 18.90 0.73 -4.07
C TYR A 14 19.25 1.29 -2.70
N SER A 15 18.47 0.88 -1.70
CA SER A 15 18.68 1.27 -0.31
C SER A 15 18.72 0.04 0.59
N PRO A 16 19.35 0.12 1.77
CA PRO A 16 19.30 -0.93 2.77
C PRO A 16 17.86 -1.37 3.09
N GLY A 17 16.94 -0.41 3.25
CA GLY A 17 15.53 -0.69 3.51
C GLY A 17 14.86 -1.46 2.37
N TRP A 18 15.10 -1.06 1.12
CA TRP A 18 14.58 -1.77 -0.05
C TRP A 18 15.18 -3.18 -0.17
N CYS A 19 16.47 -3.35 0.14
CA CYS A 19 17.10 -4.67 0.17
C CYS A 19 16.46 -5.59 1.23
N ARG A 20 16.09 -5.07 2.41
CA ARG A 20 15.31 -5.83 3.39
C ARG A 20 13.93 -6.22 2.85
N MET A 21 13.22 -5.29 2.20
CA MET A 21 11.94 -5.59 1.59
C MET A 21 12.09 -6.70 0.53
N GLN A 22 13.08 -6.59 -0.35
CA GLN A 22 13.32 -7.58 -1.41
C GLN A 22 13.72 -8.96 -0.88
N VAL A 23 14.59 -9.06 0.13
CA VAL A 23 14.89 -10.38 0.71
C VAL A 23 13.67 -10.98 1.38
N SER A 24 12.84 -10.16 2.06
CA SER A 24 11.59 -10.64 2.65
C SER A 24 10.59 -11.13 1.60
N SER A 25 10.56 -10.52 0.41
CA SER A 25 9.69 -10.93 -0.70
C SER A 25 10.17 -12.23 -1.34
N ILE A 26 11.48 -12.35 -1.60
CA ILE A 26 12.13 -13.56 -2.11
C ILE A 26 11.84 -14.75 -1.19
N LEU A 27 12.10 -14.59 0.12
CA LEU A 27 11.88 -15.66 1.10
C LEU A 27 10.39 -15.95 1.35
N SER A 28 9.51 -14.97 1.12
CA SER A 28 8.07 -15.18 1.06
C SER A 28 7.57 -15.77 -0.26
N ARG A 29 8.48 -16.15 -1.18
CA ARG A 29 8.19 -16.75 -2.49
C ARG A 29 7.28 -15.91 -3.36
N VAL A 30 7.43 -14.59 -3.29
CA VAL A 30 6.70 -13.65 -4.14
C VAL A 30 7.65 -12.81 -4.98
N SER A 31 7.22 -12.47 -6.20
CA SER A 31 7.99 -11.60 -7.10
C SER A 31 7.45 -10.18 -7.00
N VAL A 32 8.35 -9.23 -6.75
CA VAL A 32 8.03 -7.80 -6.65
C VAL A 32 8.69 -7.07 -7.81
N THR A 33 7.91 -6.24 -8.51
CA THR A 33 8.40 -5.34 -9.55
C THR A 33 8.69 -3.98 -8.93
N THR A 34 9.93 -3.51 -9.03
CA THR A 34 10.30 -2.17 -8.59
C THR A 34 10.18 -1.17 -9.74
N ILE A 35 9.51 -0.04 -9.51
CA ILE A 35 9.34 1.01 -10.51
C ILE A 35 9.93 2.34 -10.03
N GLY A 36 10.36 3.17 -10.98
CA GLY A 36 10.92 4.49 -10.71
C GLY A 36 12.43 4.49 -10.45
N MET A 37 13.15 3.40 -10.72
CA MET A 37 14.58 3.30 -10.42
C MET A 37 15.38 4.37 -11.20
N GLY A 38 16.11 5.22 -10.48
CA GLY A 38 16.86 6.35 -11.04
C GLY A 38 16.02 7.60 -11.36
N ALA A 39 14.72 7.61 -11.08
CA ALA A 39 13.86 8.77 -11.31
C ALA A 39 13.95 9.81 -10.18
N ASN A 40 13.61 11.05 -10.49
CA ASN A 40 13.34 12.06 -9.45
C ASN A 40 12.00 11.76 -8.78
N TYR A 41 12.04 11.58 -7.46
CA TYR A 41 10.89 11.15 -6.68
C TYR A 41 10.08 12.31 -6.13
N THR A 42 8.76 12.24 -6.27
CA THR A 42 7.78 12.94 -5.42
C THR A 42 6.71 11.92 -5.04
N HIS A 43 6.08 12.04 -3.86
CA HIS A 43 4.99 11.09 -3.56
C HIS A 43 3.85 11.22 -4.56
N THR A 44 3.61 12.42 -5.08
CA THR A 44 2.54 12.70 -6.05
C THR A 44 2.72 12.02 -7.42
N SER A 45 3.93 11.63 -7.80
CA SER A 45 4.17 10.89 -9.05
C SER A 45 3.93 9.37 -8.93
N ARG A 46 3.80 8.84 -7.71
CA ARG A 46 3.64 7.40 -7.46
C ARG A 46 2.45 6.79 -8.22
N PRO A 47 1.24 7.38 -8.23
CA PRO A 47 0.13 6.79 -8.96
C PRO A 47 0.28 6.83 -10.49
N SER A 48 1.02 7.80 -11.05
CA SER A 48 1.28 7.83 -12.49
C SER A 48 2.27 6.75 -12.91
N LEU A 49 3.36 6.57 -12.15
CA LEU A 49 4.32 5.49 -12.35
C LEU A 49 3.65 4.11 -12.30
N LEU A 50 2.70 3.95 -11.38
CA LEU A 50 1.89 2.73 -11.27
C LEU A 50 1.09 2.45 -12.55
N LEU A 51 0.39 3.46 -13.09
CA LEU A 51 -0.39 3.29 -14.31
C LEU A 51 0.48 2.97 -15.53
N ASP A 52 1.65 3.59 -15.63
CA ASP A 52 2.63 3.28 -16.66
C ASP A 52 3.05 1.81 -16.57
N CYS A 53 3.39 1.31 -15.37
CA CYS A 53 3.72 -0.09 -15.16
C CYS A 53 2.55 -1.03 -15.48
N ILE A 54 1.31 -0.66 -15.12
CA ILE A 54 0.09 -1.43 -15.46
C ILE A 54 -0.04 -1.59 -16.98
N ALA A 55 0.24 -0.52 -17.74
CA ALA A 55 0.21 -0.56 -19.19
C ALA A 55 1.37 -1.40 -19.78
N ASP A 56 2.59 -1.20 -19.27
CA ASP A 56 3.79 -1.90 -19.74
C ASP A 56 3.71 -3.42 -19.50
N GLU A 57 3.12 -3.84 -18.38
CA GLU A 57 2.89 -5.26 -18.05
C GLU A 57 1.66 -5.88 -18.74
N GLY A 58 0.90 -5.08 -19.49
CA GLY A 58 -0.34 -5.50 -20.15
C GLY A 58 -1.38 -6.03 -19.16
N LEU A 59 -1.50 -5.41 -17.98
CA LEU A 59 -2.48 -5.82 -16.97
C LEU A 59 -3.90 -5.42 -17.42
N ARG A 60 -4.80 -6.38 -17.29
CA ARG A 60 -6.21 -6.28 -17.70
C ARG A 60 -7.05 -5.80 -16.53
N ASP A 61 -8.26 -5.34 -16.83
CA ASP A 61 -9.16 -4.75 -15.85
C ASP A 61 -9.40 -5.64 -14.62
N GLU A 62 -9.53 -6.96 -14.82
CA GLU A 62 -9.74 -7.92 -13.74
C GLU A 62 -8.49 -8.26 -12.92
N ASP A 63 -7.29 -7.93 -13.42
CA ASP A 63 -6.05 -8.24 -12.72
C ASP A 63 -5.93 -7.40 -11.43
N VAL A 64 -5.17 -7.89 -10.46
CA VAL A 64 -4.98 -7.27 -9.14
C VAL A 64 -3.59 -6.67 -9.07
N VAL A 65 -3.51 -5.48 -8.50
CA VAL A 65 -2.27 -4.77 -8.24
C VAL A 65 -2.18 -4.45 -6.76
N VAL A 66 -1.08 -4.85 -6.14
CA VAL A 66 -0.75 -4.56 -4.73
C VAL A 66 0.48 -3.66 -4.75
N VAL A 67 0.35 -2.43 -4.26
CA VAL A 67 1.41 -1.42 -4.25
C VAL A 67 1.75 -1.06 -2.82
N PHE A 68 3.04 -0.89 -2.55
CA PHE A 68 3.53 -0.53 -1.22
C PHE A 68 4.84 0.26 -1.29
N ASP A 69 5.19 0.90 -0.19
CA ASP A 69 6.48 1.60 -0.03
C ASP A 69 7.65 0.60 0.02
N GLY A 70 8.84 1.02 -0.44
CA GLY A 70 9.98 0.11 -0.54
C GLY A 70 10.83 0.03 0.72
N GLY A 71 11.46 1.15 1.08
CA GLY A 71 12.47 1.21 2.14
C GLY A 71 12.01 0.82 3.56
N ASP A 72 10.71 0.83 3.81
CA ASP A 72 10.10 0.72 5.13
C ASP A 72 8.97 -0.30 5.19
N THR A 73 8.94 -1.25 4.28
CA THR A 73 8.03 -2.40 4.35
C THR A 73 8.78 -3.73 4.48
N MET A 74 8.08 -4.76 4.95
CA MET A 74 8.56 -6.14 4.89
C MET A 74 7.38 -7.11 4.80
N PHE A 75 7.54 -8.18 4.02
CA PHE A 75 6.58 -9.27 3.99
C PHE A 75 6.64 -10.08 5.29
N THR A 76 5.52 -10.68 5.69
CA THR A 76 5.45 -11.54 6.88
C THR A 76 5.67 -13.02 6.58
N GLY A 77 5.45 -13.43 5.33
CA GLY A 77 5.56 -14.81 4.89
C GLY A 77 4.71 -15.10 3.65
N PRO A 78 4.81 -16.32 3.09
CA PRO A 78 4.10 -16.72 1.88
C PRO A 78 2.58 -16.81 2.06
N LEU A 79 2.10 -17.21 3.25
CA LEU A 79 0.68 -17.47 3.48
C LEU A 79 -0.15 -16.20 3.58
N GLY A 80 0.35 -15.15 4.25
CA GLY A 80 -0.39 -13.93 4.49
C GLY A 80 -0.79 -13.22 3.20
N ILE A 81 0.18 -13.04 2.28
CA ILE A 81 -0.09 -12.41 0.99
C ILE A 81 -1.01 -13.26 0.10
N LYS A 82 -0.83 -14.58 0.09
CA LYS A 82 -1.68 -15.49 -0.68
C LYS A 82 -3.14 -15.37 -0.22
N GLN A 83 -3.39 -15.48 1.08
CA GLN A 83 -4.74 -15.42 1.64
C GLN A 83 -5.38 -14.05 1.41
N ALA A 84 -4.65 -12.96 1.65
CA ALA A 84 -5.17 -11.61 1.44
C ALA A 84 -5.60 -11.39 -0.03
N VAL A 85 -4.80 -11.88 -0.99
CA VAL A 85 -5.11 -11.80 -2.42
C VAL A 85 -6.31 -12.67 -2.80
N GLU A 86 -6.37 -13.92 -2.33
CA GLU A 86 -7.50 -14.82 -2.58
C GLU A 86 -8.82 -14.21 -2.07
N ASP A 87 -8.82 -13.70 -0.84
CA ASP A 87 -9.98 -13.03 -0.24
C ASP A 87 -10.36 -11.76 -1.02
N PHE A 88 -9.39 -10.94 -1.43
CA PHE A 88 -9.64 -9.75 -2.25
C PHE A 88 -10.24 -10.11 -3.62
N VAL A 89 -9.72 -11.14 -4.28
CA VAL A 89 -10.23 -11.59 -5.58
C VAL A 89 -11.67 -12.11 -5.45
N ALA A 90 -11.98 -12.83 -4.36
CA ALA A 90 -13.30 -13.40 -4.14
C ALA A 90 -14.37 -12.34 -3.80
N THR A 91 -13.96 -11.21 -3.20
CA THR A 91 -14.90 -10.22 -2.64
C THR A 91 -15.01 -8.92 -3.45
N THR A 92 -14.19 -8.72 -4.49
CA THR A 92 -14.19 -7.49 -5.30
C THR A 92 -14.69 -7.72 -6.73
N ALA A 93 -15.38 -6.73 -7.28
CA ALA A 93 -15.89 -6.77 -8.64
C ALA A 93 -14.75 -6.83 -9.68
N PRO A 94 -14.77 -7.80 -10.64
CA PRO A 94 -13.69 -7.96 -11.61
C PRO A 94 -13.69 -6.86 -12.69
N THR A 95 -14.80 -6.16 -12.91
CA THR A 95 -14.93 -5.10 -13.91
C THR A 95 -15.78 -3.95 -13.38
N ALA A 96 -15.70 -2.79 -14.04
CA ALA A 96 -16.49 -1.62 -13.71
C ALA A 96 -18.01 -1.84 -13.83
N ASP A 97 -18.45 -2.71 -14.75
CA ASP A 97 -19.86 -3.05 -14.98
C ASP A 97 -20.41 -4.01 -13.93
N ALA A 98 -19.57 -4.89 -13.39
CA ALA A 98 -19.93 -5.80 -12.30
C ALA A 98 -19.93 -5.11 -10.92
N PHE A 99 -19.45 -3.87 -10.83
CA PHE A 99 -19.33 -3.14 -9.58
C PHE A 99 -20.71 -2.74 -9.04
N ASN A 100 -21.00 -3.18 -7.81
CA ASN A 100 -22.24 -2.87 -7.11
C ASN A 100 -21.92 -2.10 -5.81
N ALA A 101 -22.11 -0.78 -5.86
CA ALA A 101 -21.88 0.11 -4.73
C ALA A 101 -22.77 -0.21 -3.51
N THR A 102 -23.98 -0.74 -3.72
CA THR A 102 -24.88 -1.15 -2.63
C THR A 102 -24.38 -2.42 -1.93
N ALA A 103 -23.81 -3.37 -2.67
CA ALA A 103 -23.20 -4.56 -2.06
C ALA A 103 -21.98 -4.16 -1.21
N VAL A 104 -21.16 -3.22 -1.69
CA VAL A 104 -20.03 -2.68 -0.91
C VAL A 104 -20.51 -1.94 0.33
N HIS A 105 -21.54 -1.09 0.20
CA HIS A 105 -22.18 -0.41 1.32
C HIS A 105 -22.58 -1.38 2.43
N ARG A 106 -23.23 -2.50 2.07
CA ARG A 106 -23.73 -3.48 3.04
C ARG A 106 -22.66 -4.45 3.54
N GLY A 107 -21.43 -4.36 3.03
CA GLY A 107 -20.34 -5.28 3.37
C GLY A 107 -20.51 -6.68 2.76
N GLU A 108 -21.38 -6.82 1.76
CA GLU A 108 -21.56 -8.05 0.99
C GLU A 108 -20.45 -8.22 -0.06
N ALA A 109 -19.81 -7.11 -0.45
CA ALA A 109 -18.63 -7.06 -1.29
C ALA A 109 -17.60 -6.08 -0.69
N ALA A 110 -16.33 -6.24 -1.05
CA ALA A 110 -15.28 -5.30 -0.71
C ALA A 110 -15.16 -4.21 -1.80
N ALA A 111 -14.67 -3.02 -1.41
CA ALA A 111 -14.30 -2.00 -2.37
C ALA A 111 -13.16 -2.53 -3.28
N PRO A 112 -13.22 -2.31 -4.61
CA PRO A 112 -12.22 -2.80 -5.55
C PRO A 112 -10.90 -2.01 -5.51
N LEU A 113 -10.80 -1.00 -4.65
CA LEU A 113 -9.57 -0.30 -4.29
C LEU A 113 -9.55 -0.10 -2.77
N LEU A 114 -8.59 -0.73 -2.10
CA LEU A 114 -8.37 -0.61 -0.67
C LEU A 114 -7.02 0.08 -0.43
N PHE A 115 -7.03 1.08 0.43
CA PHE A 115 -5.81 1.67 0.96
C PHE A 115 -5.47 1.08 2.32
N GLU A 116 -4.20 1.10 2.67
CA GLU A 116 -3.78 0.90 4.05
C GLU A 116 -4.56 1.82 4.99
N SER A 117 -4.95 1.27 6.13
CA SER A 117 -5.49 2.05 7.25
C SER A 117 -4.40 2.30 8.29
N ASP A 118 -4.33 3.51 8.84
CA ASP A 118 -3.45 3.92 9.95
C ASP A 118 -4.31 4.52 11.07
N PRO A 119 -3.95 4.33 12.36
CA PRO A 119 -4.68 4.96 13.44
C PRO A 119 -4.34 6.45 13.63
N VAL A 120 -3.32 6.98 12.96
CA VAL A 120 -2.94 8.40 12.96
C VAL A 120 -3.37 9.06 11.65
N CYS A 121 -4.14 10.14 11.74
CA CYS A 121 -4.56 10.89 10.56
C CYS A 121 -3.47 11.88 10.14
N TYR A 122 -2.83 11.64 8.99
CA TYR A 122 -1.83 12.55 8.45
C TYR A 122 -2.17 12.94 7.00
N ALA A 123 -2.55 14.19 6.78
CA ALA A 123 -2.85 14.70 5.44
C ALA A 123 -2.45 16.19 5.36
N PRO A 124 -1.14 16.49 5.39
CA PRO A 124 -0.57 17.82 5.60
C PRO A 124 -1.02 18.87 4.60
N GLN A 125 -1.49 18.45 3.43
CA GLN A 125 -1.86 19.36 2.34
C GLN A 125 -3.36 19.46 2.11
N MET A 126 -4.19 18.93 3.01
CA MET A 126 -5.65 19.14 2.93
C MET A 126 -6.04 20.62 2.85
N GLU A 127 -5.24 21.52 3.44
CA GLU A 127 -5.49 22.96 3.40
C GLU A 127 -5.52 23.57 2.00
N LEU A 128 -4.90 22.93 1.00
CA LEU A 128 -4.94 23.39 -0.39
C LEU A 128 -6.37 23.36 -0.97
N MET A 129 -7.23 22.48 -0.46
CA MET A 129 -8.63 22.35 -0.88
C MET A 129 -9.64 22.74 0.22
N VAL A 130 -9.21 22.65 1.47
CA VAL A 130 -10.04 22.90 2.65
C VAL A 130 -9.33 23.94 3.53
N PRO A 131 -9.36 25.23 3.14
CA PRO A 131 -8.61 26.29 3.82
C PRO A 131 -9.16 26.66 5.21
N TRP A 132 -10.30 26.11 5.60
CA TRP A 132 -10.90 26.30 6.93
C TRP A 132 -10.64 25.11 7.87
N GLY A 133 -11.08 25.22 9.12
CA GLY A 133 -10.87 24.21 10.17
C GLY A 133 -9.59 24.46 10.99
N PRO A 134 -9.16 23.46 11.78
CA PRO A 134 -7.93 23.54 12.58
C PRO A 134 -6.69 23.84 11.73
N SER A 135 -5.68 24.50 12.29
CA SER A 135 -4.42 24.78 11.59
C SER A 135 -3.38 23.66 11.75
N ASP A 136 -3.43 22.88 12.84
CA ASP A 136 -2.55 21.73 13.02
C ASP A 136 -2.89 20.62 12.01
N THR A 137 -1.85 19.98 11.45
CA THR A 137 -2.00 18.97 10.39
C THR A 137 -2.81 17.75 10.85
N TYR A 138 -2.50 17.21 12.02
CA TYR A 138 -3.15 16.00 12.53
C TYR A 138 -4.59 16.31 12.94
N GLU A 139 -4.78 17.46 13.60
CA GLU A 139 -6.10 17.93 14.01
C GLU A 139 -7.00 18.21 12.79
N LYS A 140 -6.49 18.91 11.75
CA LYS A 140 -7.23 19.17 10.52
C LYS A 140 -7.63 17.87 9.83
N CYS A 141 -6.71 16.91 9.72
CA CYS A 141 -6.98 15.62 9.11
C CYS A 141 -8.11 14.89 9.86
N GLY A 142 -7.98 14.75 11.18
CA GLY A 142 -8.98 14.09 12.02
C GLY A 142 -10.33 14.79 11.96
N TRP A 143 -10.35 16.12 12.10
CA TRP A 143 -11.55 16.95 11.98
C TRP A 143 -12.25 16.78 10.63
N TYR A 144 -11.51 16.72 9.53
CA TYR A 144 -12.11 16.54 8.21
C TYR A 144 -12.70 15.14 8.01
N TYR A 145 -12.04 14.12 8.58
CA TYR A 145 -12.52 12.74 8.57
C TYR A 145 -13.79 12.52 9.40
N GLU A 146 -14.15 13.40 10.35
CA GLU A 146 -15.43 13.30 11.07
C GLU A 146 -16.63 13.22 10.13
N ARG A 147 -16.56 13.86 8.95
CA ARG A 147 -17.59 13.78 7.90
C ARG A 147 -17.82 12.34 7.42
N VAL A 148 -16.76 11.53 7.35
CA VAL A 148 -16.83 10.11 6.97
C VAL A 148 -17.61 9.32 8.02
N TRP A 149 -17.38 9.62 9.30
CA TRP A 149 -18.03 8.93 10.43
C TRP A 149 -19.50 9.35 10.55
N GLU A 150 -19.80 10.63 10.38
CA GLU A 150 -21.17 11.15 10.32
C GLU A 150 -21.95 10.50 9.17
N ALA A 151 -21.37 10.47 7.97
CA ALA A 151 -21.97 9.82 6.81
C ALA A 151 -22.20 8.32 7.06
N ALA A 152 -21.24 7.63 7.68
CA ALA A 152 -21.38 6.21 8.00
C ALA A 152 -22.47 5.94 9.05
N LYS A 153 -22.58 6.78 10.08
CA LYS A 153 -23.63 6.67 11.13
C LYS A 153 -25.05 6.92 10.58
N SER A 154 -25.17 7.66 9.48
CA SER A 154 -26.47 8.01 8.90
C SER A 154 -27.20 6.83 8.23
N SER A 155 -26.52 5.71 8.00
CA SER A 155 -27.11 4.48 7.47
C SER A 155 -26.88 3.31 8.43
N ALA A 156 -27.96 2.61 8.80
CA ALA A 156 -27.92 1.48 9.72
C ALA A 156 -27.29 0.22 9.09
N ASP A 157 -27.38 0.06 7.77
CA ASP A 157 -26.85 -1.07 7.01
C ASP A 157 -25.42 -0.84 6.49
N GLN A 158 -24.86 0.36 6.68
CA GLN A 158 -23.48 0.65 6.31
C GLN A 158 -22.49 -0.27 7.05
N ARG A 159 -21.67 -0.99 6.29
CA ARG A 159 -20.56 -1.85 6.76
C ARG A 159 -19.24 -1.58 6.05
N MET A 160 -19.25 -0.79 4.97
CA MET A 160 -18.02 -0.39 4.26
C MET A 160 -17.05 0.35 5.18
N VAL A 161 -17.57 1.27 6.00
CA VAL A 161 -16.76 2.12 6.90
C VAL A 161 -16.84 1.58 8.33
N ARG A 162 -15.71 1.15 8.89
CA ARG A 162 -15.66 0.40 10.17
C ARG A 162 -15.15 1.21 11.37
N PHE A 163 -15.72 2.40 11.58
CA PHE A 163 -15.19 3.38 12.55
C PHE A 163 -15.33 3.00 14.03
N LEU A 164 -16.31 2.16 14.43
CA LEU A 164 -16.44 1.73 15.83
C LEU A 164 -15.57 0.51 16.17
N ALA A 165 -15.20 -0.28 15.17
CA ALA A 165 -14.60 -1.60 15.37
C ALA A 165 -13.08 -1.62 15.20
N SER A 166 -12.49 -0.58 14.59
CA SER A 166 -11.06 -0.51 14.34
C SER A 166 -10.48 0.80 14.86
N GLU A 167 -9.29 0.73 15.45
CA GLU A 167 -8.46 1.93 15.73
C GLU A 167 -7.82 2.45 14.44
N TYR A 168 -7.70 1.62 13.40
CA TYR A 168 -7.11 1.94 12.11
C TYR A 168 -8.18 2.57 11.21
N ARG A 169 -8.34 3.89 11.34
CA ARG A 169 -9.48 4.62 10.75
C ARG A 169 -9.09 5.51 9.57
N PHE A 170 -7.83 5.88 9.44
CA PHE A 170 -7.43 6.89 8.47
C PHE A 170 -6.70 6.25 7.29
N LEU A 171 -6.82 6.85 6.12
CA LEU A 171 -6.09 6.40 4.93
C LEU A 171 -4.60 6.67 5.11
N ALA A 172 -3.78 5.66 4.84
CA ALA A 172 -2.35 5.79 4.62
C ALA A 172 -2.00 5.52 3.14
N GLY A 173 -1.14 6.35 2.58
CA GLY A 173 -0.72 6.26 1.17
C GLY A 173 0.38 5.23 0.91
N GLY A 174 0.92 4.62 1.97
CA GLY A 174 2.06 3.70 1.89
C GLY A 174 1.74 2.29 1.42
N GLY A 175 0.45 1.91 1.41
CA GLY A 175 -0.02 0.64 0.88
C GLY A 175 -1.38 0.78 0.20
N MET A 176 -1.56 0.12 -0.95
CA MET A 176 -2.84 0.06 -1.66
C MET A 176 -2.96 -1.24 -2.45
N VAL A 177 -4.16 -1.82 -2.49
CA VAL A 177 -4.48 -2.97 -3.34
C VAL A 177 -5.74 -2.65 -4.14
N GLY A 178 -5.75 -3.01 -5.42
CA GLY A 178 -6.88 -2.68 -6.27
C GLY A 178 -6.98 -3.54 -7.50
N ARG A 179 -8.18 -3.64 -8.04
CA ARG A 179 -8.40 -4.06 -9.42
C ARG A 179 -7.85 -2.99 -10.35
N VAL A 180 -7.27 -3.40 -11.47
CA VAL A 180 -6.69 -2.47 -12.45
C VAL A 180 -7.72 -1.46 -12.95
N TRP A 181 -8.96 -1.88 -13.21
CA TRP A 181 -10.01 -0.95 -13.64
C TRP A 181 -10.31 0.12 -12.57
N ALA A 182 -10.30 -0.26 -11.29
CA ALA A 182 -10.58 0.65 -10.19
C ALA A 182 -9.43 1.65 -9.99
N PHE A 183 -8.18 1.22 -10.14
CA PHE A 183 -7.02 2.12 -10.19
C PHE A 183 -7.14 3.13 -11.32
N ARG A 184 -7.44 2.68 -12.55
CA ARG A 184 -7.60 3.55 -13.72
C ARG A 184 -8.70 4.58 -13.53
N GLU A 185 -9.81 4.20 -12.91
CA GLU A 185 -10.91 5.11 -12.63
C GLU A 185 -10.55 6.13 -11.54
N ALA A 186 -10.08 5.66 -10.37
CA ALA A 186 -9.72 6.51 -9.24
C ALA A 186 -8.62 7.51 -9.60
N TYR A 187 -7.66 7.08 -10.44
CA TYR A 187 -6.57 7.94 -10.88
C TYR A 187 -7.05 9.15 -11.71
N LYS A 188 -8.17 9.06 -12.43
CA LYS A 188 -8.69 10.23 -13.16
C LYS A 188 -9.01 11.38 -12.20
N ALA A 189 -9.68 11.08 -11.09
CA ALA A 189 -9.97 12.06 -10.05
C ALA A 189 -8.70 12.55 -9.34
N TYR A 190 -7.76 11.64 -9.08
CA TYR A 190 -6.45 11.98 -8.53
C TYR A 190 -5.69 12.96 -9.42
N ALA A 191 -5.58 12.68 -10.72
CA ALA A 191 -4.87 13.53 -11.67
C ALA A 191 -5.53 14.91 -11.80
N SER A 192 -6.87 14.96 -11.85
CA SER A 192 -7.63 16.22 -11.86
C SER A 192 -7.36 17.05 -10.60
N LEU A 193 -7.34 16.42 -9.42
CA LEU A 193 -7.06 17.12 -8.17
C LEU A 193 -5.59 17.55 -8.06
N LEU A 194 -4.65 16.72 -8.51
CA LEU A 194 -3.24 17.04 -8.55
C LEU A 194 -2.97 18.27 -9.43
N ALA A 195 -3.68 18.41 -10.55
CA ALA A 195 -3.52 19.54 -11.47
C ALA A 195 -3.97 20.90 -10.92
N THR A 196 -4.64 20.96 -9.76
CA THR A 196 -5.10 22.23 -9.18
C THR A 196 -4.00 23.06 -8.54
N SER A 197 -2.86 22.43 -8.19
CA SER A 197 -1.75 23.12 -7.55
C SER A 197 -0.41 22.42 -7.81
N ASP A 198 0.62 23.21 -8.08
CA ASP A 198 2.01 22.76 -8.11
C ASP A 198 2.61 22.50 -6.71
N LYS A 199 1.87 22.86 -5.65
CA LYS A 199 2.33 22.71 -4.26
C LYS A 199 2.18 21.30 -3.73
N TRP A 200 1.40 20.44 -4.39
CA TRP A 200 1.19 19.06 -3.94
C TRP A 200 2.51 18.26 -3.93
N TRP A 201 2.84 17.70 -2.78
CA TRP A 201 3.99 16.80 -2.58
C TRP A 201 3.61 15.50 -1.84
N CYS A 202 2.42 15.43 -1.23
CA CYS A 202 1.90 14.30 -0.45
C CYS A 202 0.70 13.67 -1.16
N ASP A 203 0.89 12.48 -1.74
CA ASP A 203 -0.19 11.71 -2.36
C ASP A 203 -1.28 11.30 -1.36
N GLN A 204 -0.91 10.93 -0.14
CA GLN A 204 -1.84 10.60 0.94
C GLN A 204 -2.83 11.74 1.23
N SER A 205 -2.42 13.01 1.06
CA SER A 205 -3.34 14.15 1.23
C SER A 205 -4.42 14.18 0.15
N ILE A 206 -4.03 13.92 -1.11
CA ILE A 206 -4.94 13.86 -2.26
C ILE A 206 -5.88 12.65 -2.10
N TRP A 207 -5.34 11.45 -1.83
CA TRP A 207 -6.14 10.24 -1.63
C TRP A 207 -7.10 10.35 -0.45
N SER A 208 -6.70 11.00 0.64
CA SER A 208 -7.57 11.24 1.79
C SER A 208 -8.77 12.13 1.43
N LEU A 209 -8.56 13.20 0.66
CA LEU A 209 -9.66 14.04 0.18
C LEU A 209 -10.63 13.23 -0.70
N LEU A 210 -10.09 12.48 -1.65
CA LEU A 210 -10.89 11.64 -2.56
C LEU A 210 -11.69 10.56 -1.81
N HIS A 211 -11.09 9.96 -0.77
CA HIS A 211 -11.79 9.00 0.09
C HIS A 211 -12.94 9.66 0.84
N VAL A 212 -12.69 10.80 1.51
CA VAL A 212 -13.73 11.54 2.24
C VAL A 212 -14.88 11.92 1.32
N TRP A 213 -14.59 12.46 0.13
CA TRP A 213 -15.60 12.87 -0.84
C TRP A 213 -16.37 11.70 -1.43
N SER A 214 -15.71 10.58 -1.70
CA SER A 214 -16.38 9.35 -2.16
C SER A 214 -17.40 8.87 -1.13
N VAL A 215 -17.01 8.75 0.14
CA VAL A 215 -17.89 8.25 1.20
C VAL A 215 -19.04 9.22 1.50
N THR A 216 -18.74 10.51 1.59
CA THR A 216 -19.74 11.54 1.94
C THR A 216 -20.66 11.89 0.78
N ARG A 217 -20.29 11.53 -0.46
CA ARG A 217 -21.00 11.89 -1.70
C ARG A 217 -21.20 13.41 -1.79
N ASP A 218 -20.18 14.18 -1.42
CA ASP A 218 -20.24 15.64 -1.33
C ASP A 218 -20.52 16.27 -2.71
N THR A 219 -21.72 16.82 -2.88
CA THR A 219 -22.18 17.40 -4.15
C THR A 219 -21.64 18.80 -4.40
N ASN A 220 -20.92 19.41 -3.45
CA ASN A 220 -20.24 20.69 -3.65
C ASN A 220 -18.83 20.53 -4.25
N VAL A 221 -18.28 19.32 -4.22
CA VAL A 221 -16.96 19.00 -4.81
C VAL A 221 -17.07 18.99 -6.34
N THR A 222 -16.12 19.55 -7.07
CA THR A 222 -16.11 19.52 -8.55
C THR A 222 -16.27 18.09 -9.08
N ALA A 223 -17.08 17.89 -10.12
CA ALA A 223 -17.38 16.57 -10.68
C ALA A 223 -16.12 15.77 -11.05
N ASP A 224 -15.09 16.44 -11.57
CA ASP A 224 -13.82 15.83 -11.97
C ASP A 224 -13.00 15.27 -10.79
N PHE A 225 -13.30 15.67 -9.55
CA PHE A 225 -12.65 15.15 -8.34
C PHE A 225 -13.47 14.04 -7.67
N ARG A 226 -14.64 13.70 -8.20
CA ARG A 226 -15.52 12.72 -7.58
C ARG A 226 -15.15 11.33 -8.05
N ILE A 227 -15.00 10.44 -7.08
CA ILE A 227 -14.93 9.00 -7.29
C ILE A 227 -16.29 8.39 -6.94
N ARG A 228 -16.71 7.34 -7.66
CA ARG A 228 -17.95 6.61 -7.33
C ARG A 228 -17.95 6.13 -5.88
N TYR A 229 -19.10 6.24 -5.23
CA TYR A 229 -19.30 5.72 -3.88
C TYR A 229 -18.97 4.21 -3.84
N GLY A 230 -18.18 3.79 -2.86
CA GLY A 230 -17.77 2.40 -2.68
C GLY A 230 -16.61 1.93 -3.56
N LEU A 231 -16.07 2.77 -4.45
CA LEU A 231 -14.90 2.38 -5.25
C LEU A 231 -13.65 2.25 -4.38
N LEU A 232 -13.46 3.19 -3.46
CA LEU A 232 -12.30 3.31 -2.58
C LEU A 232 -12.72 3.12 -1.13
N SER A 233 -12.04 2.24 -0.41
CA SER A 233 -12.17 2.07 1.04
C SER A 233 -10.81 1.73 1.68
N LEU A 234 -10.81 1.28 2.93
CA LEU A 234 -9.61 0.97 3.70
C LEU A 234 -9.51 -0.52 4.03
N ASP A 235 -8.29 -1.03 4.11
CA ASP A 235 -7.95 -2.36 4.63
C ASP A 235 -8.13 -2.42 6.16
N TYR A 236 -9.36 -2.28 6.63
CA TYR A 236 -9.71 -2.22 8.06
C TYR A 236 -9.34 -3.49 8.84
N ASN A 237 -9.16 -4.62 8.16
CA ASN A 237 -8.72 -5.89 8.76
C ASN A 237 -7.20 -6.01 8.84
N ASN A 238 -6.47 -5.07 8.23
CA ASN A 238 -5.02 -5.14 8.05
C ASN A 238 -4.60 -6.48 7.43
N SER A 239 -5.39 -6.96 6.45
CA SER A 239 -5.11 -8.23 5.77
C SER A 239 -3.89 -8.10 4.88
N PHE A 240 -3.74 -6.97 4.19
CA PHE A 240 -2.56 -6.65 3.40
C PHE A 240 -1.53 -5.89 4.20
N PHE A 241 -1.94 -4.79 4.84
CA PHE A 241 -1.02 -3.81 5.39
C PHE A 241 -1.31 -3.53 6.86
N LEU A 242 -0.25 -3.52 7.67
CA LEU A 242 -0.31 -3.09 9.06
C LEU A 242 0.81 -2.11 9.38
N THR A 243 0.43 -0.91 9.80
CA THR A 243 1.32 0.05 10.44
C THR A 243 1.35 -0.22 11.96
N PRO A 244 2.43 -0.80 12.52
CA PRO A 244 2.41 -1.36 13.86
C PRO A 244 2.66 -0.31 14.94
N ARG A 245 1.67 0.56 15.21
CA ARG A 245 1.79 1.59 16.26
C ARG A 245 1.40 1.07 17.64
N PHE A 246 0.23 0.44 17.76
CA PHE A 246 -0.33 -0.03 19.03
C PHE A 246 -1.32 -1.17 18.82
N GLY A 247 -1.68 -1.81 19.94
CA GLY A 247 -2.63 -2.92 19.98
C GLY A 247 -2.02 -4.29 19.68
N ALA A 248 -2.90 -5.30 19.58
CA ALA A 248 -2.51 -6.63 19.16
C ALA A 248 -2.27 -6.62 17.64
N PHE A 249 -1.05 -6.97 17.24
CA PHE A 249 -0.71 -7.10 15.82
C PHE A 249 -1.29 -8.42 15.30
N GLY A 250 -2.20 -8.32 14.33
CA GLY A 250 -2.72 -9.47 13.57
C GLY A 250 -1.65 -10.09 12.67
N SER A 251 -2.10 -10.81 11.62
CA SER A 251 -1.24 -11.48 10.64
C SER A 251 -1.35 -10.82 9.26
N PRO A 252 -0.87 -9.58 9.08
CA PRO A 252 -0.92 -8.90 7.79
C PRO A 252 0.00 -9.61 6.79
N ALA A 253 -0.20 -9.37 5.50
CA ALA A 253 0.75 -9.77 4.47
C ALA A 253 2.06 -8.97 4.54
N LEU A 254 1.98 -7.67 4.86
CA LEU A 254 3.10 -6.75 4.99
C LEU A 254 3.00 -5.92 6.27
N TYR A 255 4.15 -5.74 6.93
CA TYR A 255 4.32 -4.64 7.86
C TYR A 255 4.82 -3.42 7.10
N HIS A 256 4.27 -2.25 7.45
CA HIS A 256 4.73 -0.96 6.95
C HIS A 256 5.15 -0.09 8.14
N PHE A 257 6.33 0.50 8.08
CA PHE A 257 6.91 1.31 9.15
C PHE A 257 7.04 2.76 8.67
N PRO A 258 5.92 3.49 8.50
CA PRO A 258 5.96 4.82 7.95
C PRO A 258 6.74 5.80 8.84
N GLY A 259 7.15 6.91 8.24
CA GLY A 259 7.87 7.96 8.94
C GLY A 259 9.35 7.64 9.20
N PRO A 260 9.99 8.36 10.12
CA PRO A 260 11.43 8.28 10.33
C PRO A 260 11.85 7.03 11.12
N PRO A 261 13.06 6.48 10.87
CA PRO A 261 13.47 5.20 11.45
C PRO A 261 13.54 5.12 12.98
N TYR A 262 13.63 6.26 13.69
CA TYR A 262 13.60 6.28 15.16
C TYR A 262 12.23 5.86 15.75
N LEU A 263 11.17 5.80 14.92
CA LEU A 263 9.85 5.32 15.32
C LEU A 263 9.69 3.80 15.17
N TRP A 264 10.70 3.08 14.69
CA TRP A 264 10.59 1.65 14.34
C TRP A 264 10.94 0.72 15.52
N ASP A 265 10.58 1.11 16.74
CA ASP A 265 10.91 0.38 17.97
C ASP A 265 10.33 -1.04 18.02
N LYS A 266 9.22 -1.29 17.31
CA LYS A 266 8.57 -2.62 17.21
C LYS A 266 9.22 -3.56 16.21
N MET A 267 10.08 -3.06 15.32
CA MET A 267 10.63 -3.84 14.21
C MET A 267 11.35 -5.12 14.64
N PRO A 268 12.22 -5.15 15.68
CA PRO A 268 12.86 -6.39 16.10
C PRO A 268 11.87 -7.47 16.53
N THR A 269 10.84 -7.06 17.30
CA THR A 269 9.78 -7.97 17.77
C THR A 269 8.95 -8.51 16.61
N LEU A 270 8.62 -7.67 15.62
CA LEU A 270 7.80 -8.06 14.48
C LEU A 270 8.56 -8.88 13.46
N LEU A 271 9.86 -8.62 13.25
CA LEU A 271 10.70 -9.45 12.39
C LEU A 271 10.69 -10.90 12.89
N ASN A 272 10.82 -11.10 14.20
CA ASN A 272 10.76 -12.41 14.84
C ASN A 272 9.39 -13.11 14.74
N ARG A 273 8.34 -12.43 14.29
CA ARG A 273 7.03 -13.03 13.99
C ARG A 273 6.87 -13.38 12.52
N THR A 274 7.81 -12.98 11.67
CA THR A 274 7.78 -13.36 10.26
C THR A 274 8.21 -14.82 10.11
N THR A 275 7.55 -15.55 9.24
CA THR A 275 7.81 -16.99 9.06
C THR A 275 9.12 -17.27 8.32
N TRP A 276 9.64 -16.28 7.58
CA TRP A 276 10.85 -16.45 6.78
C TRP A 276 12.14 -16.19 7.57
N VAL A 277 12.11 -15.40 8.65
CA VAL A 277 13.33 -15.11 9.43
C VAL A 277 13.83 -16.36 10.16
N ASP A 278 12.94 -17.29 10.48
CA ASP A 278 13.28 -18.55 11.14
C ASP A 278 14.26 -19.37 10.30
N TRP A 279 14.17 -19.30 8.97
CA TRP A 279 15.08 -20.01 8.05
C TRP A 279 16.52 -19.49 8.16
N LEU A 280 16.71 -18.22 8.54
CA LEU A 280 18.03 -17.63 8.74
C LEU A 280 18.69 -18.05 10.07
N ARG A 281 17.93 -18.68 10.97
CA ARG A 281 18.38 -19.02 12.33
C ARG A 281 18.26 -20.51 12.66
N TYR A 282 17.65 -21.30 11.79
CA TYR A 282 17.26 -22.67 12.10
C TYR A 282 18.46 -23.62 12.24
N SER A 283 19.25 -23.77 11.18
CA SER A 283 20.47 -24.59 11.18
C SER A 283 21.45 -24.11 10.10
N PRO A 284 22.74 -24.48 10.18
CA PRO A 284 23.71 -24.13 9.14
C PRO A 284 23.33 -24.63 7.74
N ASP A 285 22.73 -25.82 7.65
CA ASP A 285 22.30 -26.40 6.36
C ASP A 285 21.16 -25.60 5.75
N VAL A 286 20.12 -25.27 6.53
CA VAL A 286 19.00 -24.44 6.07
C VAL A 286 19.48 -23.02 5.71
N MET A 287 20.46 -22.51 6.45
CA MET A 287 21.08 -21.21 6.13
C MET A 287 21.84 -21.26 4.80
N ASN A 288 22.56 -22.33 4.51
CA ASN A 288 23.24 -22.51 3.22
C ASN A 288 22.24 -22.64 2.06
N GLU A 289 21.18 -23.43 2.23
CA GLU A 289 20.09 -23.52 1.23
C GLU A 289 19.42 -22.16 1.00
N THR A 290 19.19 -21.42 2.08
CA THR A 290 18.61 -20.06 2.02
C THR A 290 19.55 -19.10 1.29
N ARG A 291 20.86 -19.17 1.56
CA ARG A 291 21.87 -18.38 0.87
C ARG A 291 21.88 -18.71 -0.63
N ASP A 292 21.88 -19.98 -1.00
CA ASP A 292 21.88 -20.40 -2.41
C ASP A 292 20.60 -19.94 -3.13
N PHE A 293 19.45 -20.02 -2.44
CA PHE A 293 18.19 -19.54 -2.99
C PHE A 293 18.20 -18.03 -3.24
N VAL A 294 18.67 -17.24 -2.26
CA VAL A 294 18.75 -15.77 -2.38
C VAL A 294 19.83 -15.35 -3.38
N GLN A 295 20.95 -16.08 -3.46
CA GLN A 295 22.04 -15.81 -4.40
C GLN A 295 21.61 -15.99 -5.86
N ASN A 296 20.74 -16.95 -6.14
CA ASN A 296 20.21 -17.20 -7.47
C ASN A 296 18.94 -16.40 -7.79
N ALA A 297 18.43 -15.60 -6.85
CA ALA A 297 17.26 -14.78 -7.06
C ALA A 297 17.57 -13.59 -7.99
N THR A 298 16.53 -13.13 -8.69
CA THR A 298 16.58 -11.92 -9.52
C THR A 298 15.51 -10.95 -9.10
N VAL A 299 15.79 -9.65 -9.25
CA VAL A 299 14.83 -8.57 -9.06
C VAL A 299 14.45 -7.99 -10.41
N LYS A 300 13.15 -7.68 -10.58
CA LYS A 300 12.63 -6.98 -11.75
C LYS A 300 12.50 -5.50 -11.44
N ILE A 301 13.11 -4.65 -12.26
CA ILE A 301 13.06 -3.21 -12.11
C ILE A 301 12.62 -2.53 -13.41
N TYR A 302 11.93 -1.40 -13.29
CA TYR A 302 11.75 -0.42 -14.35
C TYR A 302 12.56 0.83 -14.01
N ASP A 303 13.44 1.22 -14.92
CA ASP A 303 14.21 2.45 -14.77
C ASP A 303 13.36 3.70 -15.09
N ALA A 304 13.97 4.88 -14.94
CA ALA A 304 13.35 6.16 -15.22
C ALA A 304 12.85 6.31 -16.68
N ASP A 305 13.40 5.54 -17.61
CA ASP A 305 12.98 5.50 -19.02
C ASP A 305 11.93 4.41 -19.30
N ARG A 306 11.35 3.80 -18.25
CA ARG A 306 10.39 2.69 -18.33
C ARG A 306 10.96 1.44 -19.01
N LYS A 307 12.27 1.24 -19.00
CA LYS A 307 12.88 0.01 -19.51
C LYS A 307 12.94 -1.03 -18.40
N ALA A 308 12.33 -2.18 -18.66
CA ALA A 308 12.40 -3.33 -17.79
C ALA A 308 13.83 -3.93 -17.79
N LYS A 309 14.36 -4.22 -16.60
CA LYS A 309 15.61 -4.95 -16.38
C LYS A 309 15.36 -6.05 -15.35
N THR A 310 15.96 -7.21 -15.59
CA THR A 310 16.05 -8.29 -14.61
C THR A 310 17.49 -8.38 -14.18
N ILE A 311 17.75 -8.17 -12.89
CA ILE A 311 19.11 -8.08 -12.34
C ILE A 311 19.26 -9.15 -11.25
N PRO A 312 20.38 -9.89 -11.21
CA PRO A 312 20.68 -10.76 -10.07
C PRO A 312 20.66 -9.98 -8.76
N PHE A 313 19.94 -10.49 -7.77
CA PHE A 313 19.78 -9.81 -6.48
C PHE A 313 21.13 -9.47 -5.79
N PRO A 314 22.16 -10.35 -5.81
CA PRO A 314 23.46 -10.05 -5.20
C PRO A 314 24.23 -8.89 -5.84
N GLU A 315 23.89 -8.48 -7.08
CA GLU A 315 24.54 -7.35 -7.73
C GLU A 315 24.10 -6.00 -7.15
N VAL A 316 22.96 -5.97 -6.48
CA VAL A 316 22.34 -4.74 -5.96
C VAL A 316 22.19 -4.74 -4.43
N CYS A 317 22.17 -5.91 -3.81
CA CYS A 317 22.04 -6.07 -2.36
C CYS A 317 23.11 -7.03 -1.82
N SER A 318 23.82 -6.61 -0.78
CA SER A 318 24.84 -7.42 -0.12
C SER A 318 24.23 -8.66 0.54
N LEU A 319 24.65 -9.85 0.10
CA LEU A 319 24.25 -11.12 0.71
C LEU A 319 24.64 -11.21 2.19
N ASN A 320 25.74 -10.58 2.60
CA ASN A 320 26.17 -10.60 3.99
C ASN A 320 25.22 -9.80 4.89
N ASP A 321 24.64 -8.72 4.37
CA ASP A 321 23.74 -7.86 5.12
C ASP A 321 22.33 -8.45 5.18
N VAL A 322 21.76 -8.80 4.02
CA VAL A 322 20.36 -9.26 3.91
C VAL A 322 20.12 -10.64 4.52
N LEU A 323 21.18 -11.43 4.73
CA LEU A 323 21.12 -12.71 5.42
C LEU A 323 21.53 -12.61 6.90
N ASN A 324 21.87 -11.42 7.40
CA ASN A 324 22.19 -11.20 8.80
C ASN A 324 20.95 -10.74 9.57
N PRO A 325 20.40 -11.55 10.50
CA PRO A 325 19.24 -11.15 11.30
C PRO A 325 19.46 -9.89 12.14
N GLU A 326 20.70 -9.60 12.56
CA GLU A 326 21.02 -8.40 13.32
C GLU A 326 20.96 -7.13 12.45
N TRP A 327 21.28 -7.25 11.15
CA TRP A 327 21.16 -6.15 10.21
C TRP A 327 19.69 -5.88 9.83
N LEU A 328 18.90 -6.95 9.67
CA LEU A 328 17.49 -6.85 9.26
C LEU A 328 16.61 -6.10 10.28
N VAL A 329 16.93 -6.17 11.57
CA VAL A 329 16.19 -5.47 12.64
C VAL A 329 16.55 -3.98 12.76
N LEU A 330 17.57 -3.52 12.05
CA LEU A 330 18.02 -2.14 12.19
C LEU A 330 17.03 -1.15 11.55
N PRO A 331 17.02 0.10 12.04
CA PRO A 331 16.34 1.22 11.40
C PRO A 331 17.03 1.64 10.10
N LEU A 332 16.93 0.79 9.07
CA LEU A 332 17.58 0.95 7.77
C LEU A 332 17.08 2.19 7.02
N ARG A 333 17.98 2.84 6.27
CA ARG A 333 17.63 3.98 5.41
C ARG A 333 16.73 3.51 4.26
N LYS A 334 15.73 4.34 3.93
CA LYS A 334 14.79 4.11 2.83
C LYS A 334 15.41 4.35 1.47
#